data_AF-G7VIE6-F1
#
_entry.id   AF-G7VIE6-F1
#
_cell.length_a   1.000
_cell.length_b   1.000
_cell.length_c   1.000
_cell.angle_alpha   90.00
_cell.angle_beta   90.00
_cell.angle_gamma   90.00
#
_symmetry.space_group_name_H-M   'P 1'
#
loop_
_entity.id
_entity.type
_entity.pdbx_description
1 polymer ?
#
loop_
_entity_poly.entity_id
_entity_poly.type
_entity_poly.pdbx_seq_one_letter_code
_entity_poly.pdbx_strand_id
1 'polypeptide(L)'
;MHTPRSRQIGEIDINRFAVQYVEHAKALEAPLPKPTSEGYVTARLLEALVEARLALRYLKEGLVRNAAGKAFQAWRALMAALLRLELEELKVAARSEDERKWLETVAVPRVPTGRMTALSQMLEQIGYTDISLWTSLALSLHDYKHHGPDPDTALSKYRSSEEAAYDVVKLVQGVIRYAEALKPRVKWSQELEKALEELKTSLR
;
A
#
# COMPACT_ATOMS: atom_id res chain seq x y z
N MET A 1 -38.36 -40.67 13.27
CA MET A 1 -37.96 -39.60 12.32
C MET A 1 -37.93 -38.28 13.07
N HIS A 2 -36.74 -37.75 13.35
CA HIS A 2 -36.56 -36.48 14.07
C HIS A 2 -35.92 -35.48 13.10
N THR A 3 -36.71 -34.51 12.64
CA THR A 3 -36.23 -33.40 11.81
C THR A 3 -35.49 -32.41 12.72
N PRO A 4 -34.28 -31.94 12.36
CA PRO A 4 -33.59 -30.96 13.18
C PRO A 4 -34.26 -29.59 13.05
N ARG A 5 -34.58 -28.97 14.19
CA ARG A 5 -34.99 -27.56 14.29
C ARG A 5 -33.91 -26.68 13.66
N SER A 6 -34.27 -25.98 12.59
CA SER A 6 -33.52 -24.82 12.10
C SER A 6 -33.39 -23.79 13.21
N ARG A 7 -32.16 -23.50 13.65
CA ARG A 7 -31.89 -22.34 14.53
C ARG A 7 -32.15 -21.08 13.69
N GLN A 8 -33.16 -20.30 14.05
CA GLN A 8 -33.30 -18.92 13.59
C GLN A 8 -32.05 -18.15 14.04
N ILE A 9 -31.28 -17.64 13.09
CA ILE A 9 -30.26 -16.63 13.35
C ILE A 9 -31.04 -15.37 13.73
N GLY A 10 -30.87 -14.87 14.96
CA GLY A 10 -31.56 -13.66 15.43
C GLY A 10 -31.29 -12.46 14.52
N GLU A 11 -32.22 -11.53 14.48
CA GLU A 11 -32.14 -10.31 13.67
C GLU A 11 -30.90 -9.49 14.06
N ILE A 12 -29.94 -9.36 13.14
CA ILE A 12 -28.69 -8.60 13.33
C ILE A 12 -28.97 -7.13 12.99
N ASP A 13 -28.81 -6.23 13.95
CA ASP A 13 -28.81 -4.78 13.69
C ASP A 13 -27.49 -4.36 13.02
N ILE A 14 -27.48 -4.43 11.69
CA ILE A 14 -26.33 -4.12 10.84
C ILE A 14 -25.80 -2.71 11.09
N ASN A 15 -26.68 -1.73 11.38
CA ASN A 15 -26.27 -0.34 11.58
C ASN A 15 -25.45 -0.17 12.86
N ARG A 16 -25.89 -0.81 13.95
CA ARG A 16 -25.15 -0.78 15.22
C ARG A 16 -23.77 -1.44 15.10
N PHE A 17 -23.71 -2.59 14.42
CA PHE A 17 -22.43 -3.28 14.21
C PHE A 17 -21.51 -2.49 13.30
N ALA A 18 -22.01 -1.93 12.19
CA ALA A 18 -21.21 -1.15 11.25
C ALA A 18 -20.53 0.05 11.94
N VAL A 19 -21.26 0.79 12.78
CA VAL A 19 -20.70 1.94 13.52
C VAL A 19 -19.58 1.51 14.48
N GLN A 20 -19.71 0.35 15.13
CA GLN A 20 -18.68 -0.17 16.06
C GLN A 20 -17.35 -0.49 15.35
N TYR A 21 -17.39 -1.02 14.11
CA TYR A 21 -16.17 -1.44 13.41
C TYR A 21 -15.39 -0.30 12.73
N VAL A 22 -16.02 0.87 12.51
CA VAL A 22 -15.36 2.04 11.89
C VAL A 22 -14.34 2.71 12.83
N GLU A 23 -14.49 2.53 14.15
CA GLU A 23 -13.65 3.21 15.15
C GLU A 23 -12.19 2.70 15.23
N HIS A 24 -11.91 1.48 14.76
CA HIS A 24 -10.61 0.82 14.95
C HIS A 24 -9.55 1.21 13.90
N ALA A 25 -9.94 1.93 12.84
CA ALA A 25 -9.06 2.33 11.73
C ALA A 25 -9.09 3.84 11.43
N LYS A 26 -9.43 4.69 12.42
CA LYS A 26 -9.65 6.13 12.24
C LYS A 26 -8.61 6.88 11.39
N ALA A 27 -7.34 6.51 11.48
CA ALA A 27 -6.28 7.14 10.68
C ALA A 27 -6.37 6.81 9.18
N LEU A 28 -6.83 5.62 8.80
CA LEU A 28 -7.05 5.23 7.40
C LEU A 28 -8.42 5.69 6.87
N GLU A 29 -9.42 5.79 7.74
CA GLU A 29 -10.79 6.18 7.37
C GLU A 29 -10.97 7.71 7.29
N ALA A 30 -10.00 8.49 7.78
CA ALA A 30 -10.00 9.93 7.62
C ALA A 30 -9.92 10.30 6.12
N PRO A 31 -10.73 11.26 5.63
CA PRO A 31 -10.64 11.70 4.25
C PRO A 31 -9.23 12.16 3.90
N LEU A 32 -8.65 11.61 2.84
CA LEU A 32 -7.36 12.06 2.37
C LEU A 32 -7.42 13.55 2.01
N PRO A 33 -6.38 14.34 2.36
CA PRO A 33 -6.23 15.70 1.87
C PRO A 33 -6.29 15.73 0.34
N LYS A 34 -6.64 16.88 -0.24
CA LYS A 34 -6.56 17.03 -1.71
C LYS A 34 -5.12 16.79 -2.16
N PRO A 35 -4.88 16.11 -3.30
CA PRO A 35 -3.53 15.91 -3.84
C PRO A 35 -2.72 17.21 -3.97
N THR A 36 -3.36 18.35 -4.21
CA THR A 36 -2.71 19.66 -4.30
C THR A 36 -2.25 20.22 -2.94
N SER A 37 -2.79 19.73 -1.83
CA SER A 37 -2.49 20.25 -0.49
C SER A 37 -1.15 19.76 0.07
N GLU A 38 -0.54 20.58 0.93
CA GLU A 38 0.72 20.26 1.61
C GLU A 38 0.65 18.98 2.46
N GLY A 39 -0.52 18.71 3.07
CA GLY A 39 -0.72 17.55 3.93
C GLY A 39 -0.82 16.21 3.19
N TYR A 40 -0.96 16.21 1.86
CA TYR A 40 -1.17 14.98 1.08
C TYR A 40 -0.02 13.98 1.22
N VAL A 41 1.22 14.47 1.13
CA VAL A 41 2.43 13.63 1.22
C VAL A 41 2.48 12.94 2.58
N THR A 42 2.30 13.70 3.67
CA THR A 42 2.28 13.17 5.04
C THR A 42 1.16 12.16 5.23
N ALA A 43 -0.05 12.41 4.72
CA ALA A 43 -1.17 11.47 4.83
C ALA A 43 -0.90 10.16 4.07
N ARG A 44 -0.34 10.23 2.86
CA ARG A 44 0.03 9.05 2.07
C ARG A 44 1.16 8.25 2.69
N LEU A 45 2.15 8.90 3.31
CA LEU A 45 3.19 8.21 4.07
C LEU A 45 2.61 7.49 5.30
N LEU A 46 1.67 8.13 6.00
CA LEU A 46 1.01 7.50 7.14
C LEU A 46 0.20 6.28 6.70
N GLU A 47 -0.58 6.40 5.63
CA GLU A 47 -1.30 5.29 5.00
C GLU A 47 -0.33 4.15 4.66
N ALA A 48 0.80 4.44 4.02
CA ALA A 48 1.81 3.44 3.67
C ALA A 48 2.33 2.67 4.90
N LEU A 49 2.66 3.37 5.98
CA LEU A 49 3.18 2.76 7.22
C LEU A 49 2.12 1.91 7.92
N VAL A 50 0.88 2.40 7.99
CA VAL A 50 -0.24 1.67 8.63
C VAL A 50 -0.59 0.42 7.83
N GLU A 51 -0.65 0.50 6.51
CA GLU A 51 -0.93 -0.65 5.63
C GLU A 51 0.20 -1.69 5.67
N ALA A 52 1.46 -1.26 5.72
CA ALA A 52 2.59 -2.17 5.89
C ALA A 52 2.50 -2.92 7.23
N ARG A 53 2.09 -2.23 8.30
CA ARG A 53 1.91 -2.86 9.62
C ARG A 53 0.75 -3.85 9.62
N LEU A 54 -0.35 -3.52 8.92
CA LEU A 54 -1.46 -4.44 8.70
C LEU A 54 -1.02 -5.70 7.93
N ALA A 55 -0.15 -5.55 6.92
CA ALA A 55 0.39 -6.68 6.18
C ALA A 55 1.12 -7.66 7.11
N LEU A 56 1.97 -7.16 8.02
CA LEU A 56 2.65 -8.00 9.00
C LEU A 56 1.68 -8.65 10.00
N ARG A 57 0.62 -7.94 10.43
CA ARG A 57 -0.42 -8.55 11.27
C ARG A 57 -1.11 -9.71 10.57
N TYR A 58 -1.50 -9.53 9.31
CA TYR A 58 -2.12 -10.61 8.53
C TYR A 58 -1.17 -11.78 8.30
N LEU A 59 0.13 -11.56 8.09
CA LEU A 59 1.11 -12.65 8.04
C LEU A 59 1.17 -13.44 9.35
N LYS A 60 1.15 -12.76 10.50
CA LYS A 60 1.17 -13.42 11.82
C LYS A 60 -0.04 -14.34 12.04
N GLU A 61 -1.18 -14.01 11.44
CA GLU A 61 -2.39 -14.83 11.43
C GLU A 61 -2.43 -15.89 10.31
N GLY A 62 -1.36 -16.03 9.51
CA GLY A 62 -1.29 -16.98 8.38
C GLY A 62 -2.07 -16.54 7.13
N LEU A 63 -2.58 -15.31 7.08
CA LEU A 63 -3.42 -14.78 6.00
C LEU A 63 -2.58 -14.18 4.86
N VAL A 64 -1.76 -15.00 4.20
CA VAL A 64 -0.73 -14.53 3.24
C VAL A 64 -1.32 -13.75 2.06
N ARG A 65 -2.46 -14.17 1.49
CA ARG A 65 -3.11 -13.43 0.39
C ARG A 65 -3.54 -12.02 0.81
N ASN A 66 -4.12 -11.89 2.01
CA ASN A 66 -4.52 -10.60 2.56
C ASN A 66 -3.31 -9.73 2.88
N ALA A 67 -2.25 -10.33 3.43
CA ALA A 67 -1.00 -9.65 3.69
C ALA A 67 -0.36 -9.09 2.42
N ALA A 68 -0.34 -9.87 1.33
CA ALA A 68 0.13 -9.41 0.01
C ALA A 68 -0.69 -8.21 -0.51
N GLY A 69 -2.02 -8.26 -0.35
CA GLY A 69 -2.88 -7.11 -0.67
C GLY A 69 -2.53 -5.85 0.12
N LYS A 70 -2.24 -6.00 1.41
CA LYS A 70 -1.88 -4.87 2.30
C LYS A 70 -0.47 -4.33 2.03
N ALA A 71 0.50 -5.18 1.74
CA ALA A 71 1.83 -4.77 1.33
C ALA A 71 1.82 -4.02 -0.01
N PHE A 72 1.02 -4.47 -0.98
CA PHE A 72 0.81 -3.75 -2.23
C PHE A 72 0.17 -2.37 -1.99
N GLN A 73 -0.86 -2.29 -1.13
CA GLN A 73 -1.49 -1.01 -0.76
C GLN A 73 -0.49 -0.05 -0.12
N ALA A 74 0.36 -0.56 0.79
CA ALA A 74 1.42 0.22 1.41
C ALA A 74 2.38 0.82 0.39
N TRP A 75 2.86 0.00 -0.56
CA TRP A 75 3.76 0.45 -1.62
C TRP A 75 3.09 1.48 -2.54
N ARG A 76 1.83 1.27 -2.92
CA ARG A 76 1.08 2.21 -3.75
C ARG A 76 0.86 3.55 -3.07
N ALA A 77 0.59 3.57 -1.76
CA ALA A 77 0.49 4.80 -0.97
C ALA A 77 1.84 5.53 -0.89
N LEU A 78 2.94 4.80 -0.66
CA LEU A 78 4.30 5.36 -0.71
C LEU A 78 4.61 5.98 -2.09
N MET A 79 4.26 5.30 -3.19
CA MET A 79 4.41 5.86 -4.53
C MET A 79 3.58 7.14 -4.71
N ALA A 80 2.36 7.20 -4.18
CA ALA A 80 1.55 8.42 -4.23
C ALA A 80 2.23 9.60 -3.51
N ALA A 81 2.86 9.33 -2.35
CA ALA A 81 3.63 10.33 -1.61
C ALA A 81 4.82 10.84 -2.44
N LEU A 82 5.60 9.92 -3.04
CA LEU A 82 6.75 10.23 -3.87
C LEU A 82 6.37 11.02 -5.13
N LEU A 83 5.36 10.57 -5.86
CA LEU A 83 4.87 11.24 -7.07
C LEU A 83 4.39 12.66 -6.76
N ARG A 84 3.76 12.88 -5.59
CA ARG A 84 3.36 14.22 -5.18
C ARG A 84 4.56 15.08 -4.79
N LEU A 85 5.49 14.52 -4.02
CA LEU A 85 6.68 15.21 -3.54
C LEU A 85 7.53 15.71 -4.72
N GLU A 86 7.62 14.89 -5.77
CA GLU A 86 8.48 15.12 -6.93
C GLU A 86 7.74 15.60 -8.17
N LEU A 87 6.49 16.05 -8.01
CA LEU A 87 5.63 16.38 -9.14
C LEU A 87 6.26 17.39 -10.11
N GLU A 88 6.94 18.41 -9.59
CA GLU A 88 7.58 19.41 -10.45
C GLU A 88 8.78 18.84 -11.22
N GLU A 89 9.64 18.03 -10.59
CA GLU A 89 10.75 17.37 -11.28
C GLU A 89 10.26 16.35 -12.32
N LEU A 90 9.20 15.61 -11.99
CA LEU A 90 8.55 14.69 -12.93
C LEU A 90 7.95 15.44 -14.12
N LYS A 91 7.42 16.64 -13.93
CA LYS A 91 6.93 17.49 -15.03
C LYS A 91 8.05 18.05 -15.89
N VAL A 92 9.20 18.37 -15.30
CA VAL A 92 10.40 18.75 -16.06
C VAL A 92 10.88 17.58 -16.92
N ALA A 93 10.90 16.36 -16.38
CA ALA A 93 11.29 15.14 -17.07
C ALA A 93 10.24 14.61 -18.07
N ALA A 94 8.99 15.08 -17.99
CA ALA A 94 7.90 14.64 -18.86
C ALA A 94 8.16 14.98 -20.34
N ARG A 95 7.79 14.05 -21.22
CA ARG A 95 8.07 14.10 -22.67
C ARG A 95 7.10 14.98 -23.44
N SER A 96 5.96 15.31 -22.85
CA SER A 96 4.92 16.12 -23.47
C SER A 96 4.07 16.85 -22.44
N GLU A 97 3.33 17.86 -22.90
CA GLU A 97 2.38 18.58 -22.06
C GLU A 97 1.22 17.69 -21.60
N ASP A 98 0.81 16.73 -22.43
CA ASP A 98 -0.20 15.73 -22.06
C ASP A 98 0.28 14.84 -20.91
N GLU A 99 1.56 14.43 -20.91
CA GLU A 99 2.15 13.64 -19.83
C GLU A 99 2.22 14.45 -18.54
N ARG A 100 2.60 15.74 -18.62
CA ARG A 100 2.58 16.67 -17.48
C ARG A 100 1.19 16.78 -16.86
N LYS A 101 0.17 17.05 -17.67
CA LYS A 101 -1.22 17.14 -17.22
C LYS A 101 -1.71 15.81 -16.64
N TRP A 102 -1.32 14.69 -17.23
CA TRP A 102 -1.67 13.36 -16.75
C TRP A 102 -1.04 13.06 -15.38
N LEU A 103 0.21 13.48 -15.14
CA LEU A 103 0.87 13.34 -13.83
C LEU A 103 0.04 14.01 -12.73
N GLU A 104 -0.36 15.26 -12.95
CA GLU A 104 -1.13 16.05 -11.98
C GLU A 104 -2.54 15.50 -11.75
N THR A 105 -3.26 15.19 -12.83
CA THR A 105 -4.70 14.91 -12.78
C THR A 105 -5.03 13.44 -12.55
N VAL A 106 -4.10 12.53 -12.85
CA VAL A 106 -4.33 11.08 -12.81
C VAL A 106 -3.26 10.35 -12.01
N ALA A 107 -1.97 10.54 -12.30
CA ALA A 107 -0.92 9.74 -11.68
C ALA A 107 -0.82 9.99 -10.18
N VAL A 108 -0.68 11.25 -9.76
CA VAL A 108 -0.57 11.62 -8.34
C VAL A 108 -1.82 11.21 -7.55
N PRO A 109 -3.05 11.53 -7.99
CA PRO A 109 -4.24 11.21 -7.19
C PRO A 109 -4.54 9.71 -7.13
N ARG A 110 -4.31 8.97 -8.23
CA ARG A 110 -4.84 7.60 -8.40
C ARG A 110 -3.77 6.52 -8.37
N VAL A 111 -2.52 6.78 -8.74
CA VAL A 111 -1.47 5.77 -8.93
C VAL A 111 -2.02 4.50 -9.63
N PRO A 112 -2.41 4.58 -10.91
CA PRO A 112 -3.07 3.46 -11.59
C PRO A 112 -2.15 2.23 -11.66
N THR A 113 -2.63 1.06 -11.23
CA THR A 113 -1.80 -0.16 -11.16
C THR A 113 -1.11 -0.48 -12.48
N GLY A 114 -1.84 -0.43 -13.60
CA GLY A 114 -1.30 -0.68 -14.94
C GLY A 114 -0.28 0.35 -15.43
N ARG A 115 -0.04 1.44 -14.69
CA ARG A 115 0.95 2.47 -15.00
C ARG A 115 2.05 2.56 -13.94
N MET A 116 2.01 1.76 -12.87
CA MET A 116 3.00 1.80 -11.80
C MET A 116 4.42 1.51 -12.28
N THR A 117 4.62 0.58 -13.23
CA THR A 117 5.94 0.32 -13.82
C THR A 117 6.52 1.58 -14.47
N ALA A 118 5.77 2.24 -15.35
CA ALA A 118 6.21 3.46 -16.01
C ALA A 118 6.48 4.59 -14.99
N LEU A 119 5.59 4.77 -14.00
CA LEU A 119 5.77 5.77 -12.94
C LEU A 119 7.02 5.50 -12.10
N SER A 120 7.32 4.25 -11.78
CA SER A 120 8.54 3.89 -11.04
C SER A 120 9.80 4.15 -11.85
N GLN A 121 9.79 3.92 -13.16
CA GLN A 121 10.91 4.25 -14.04
C GLN A 121 11.15 5.76 -14.15
N MET A 122 10.08 6.57 -14.15
CA MET A 122 10.21 8.03 -14.11
C MET A 122 10.85 8.49 -12.78
N LEU A 123 10.44 7.91 -11.64
CA LEU A 123 11.04 8.19 -10.34
C LEU A 123 12.53 7.78 -10.31
N GLU A 124 12.87 6.65 -10.92
CA GLU A 124 14.26 6.19 -11.03
C GLU A 124 15.13 7.14 -11.85
N GLN A 125 14.61 7.69 -12.95
CA GLN A 125 15.29 8.69 -13.79
C GLN A 125 15.62 9.98 -13.05
N ILE A 126 14.85 10.34 -12.02
CA ILE A 126 15.10 11.52 -11.18
C ILE A 126 15.83 11.17 -9.87
N GLY A 127 16.40 9.96 -9.76
CA GLY A 127 17.35 9.60 -8.69
C GLY A 127 16.84 8.60 -7.65
N TYR A 128 15.60 8.11 -7.75
CA TYR A 128 15.09 7.06 -6.84
C TYR A 128 15.56 5.67 -7.29
N THR A 129 16.82 5.37 -7.01
CA THR A 129 17.46 4.10 -7.38
C THR A 129 16.65 2.90 -6.86
N ASP A 130 16.53 1.85 -7.69
CA ASP A 130 15.88 0.57 -7.40
C ASP A 130 14.36 0.62 -7.19
N ILE A 131 13.71 1.78 -7.28
CA ILE A 131 12.27 1.91 -7.01
C ILE A 131 11.42 1.08 -7.99
N SER A 132 11.92 0.87 -9.21
CA SER A 132 11.29 0.04 -10.22
C SER A 132 11.34 -1.45 -9.86
N LEU A 133 12.40 -1.91 -9.19
CA LEU A 133 12.53 -3.28 -8.68
C LEU A 133 11.53 -3.54 -7.56
N TRP A 134 11.42 -2.62 -6.60
CA TRP A 134 10.42 -2.71 -5.53
C TRP A 134 8.98 -2.63 -6.06
N THR A 135 8.75 -1.82 -7.08
CA THR A 135 7.44 -1.73 -7.75
C THR A 135 7.10 -3.04 -8.46
N SER A 136 8.07 -3.68 -9.09
CA SER A 136 7.89 -4.99 -9.72
C SER A 136 7.56 -6.08 -8.69
N LEU A 137 8.17 -6.03 -7.50
CA LEU A 137 7.85 -6.90 -6.38
C LEU A 137 6.40 -6.68 -5.90
N ALA A 138 5.99 -5.42 -5.73
CA ALA A 138 4.63 -5.05 -5.34
C ALA A 138 3.58 -5.53 -6.35
N LEU A 139 3.83 -5.39 -7.65
CA LEU A 139 2.95 -5.90 -8.70
C LEU A 139 2.85 -7.43 -8.67
N SER A 140 3.97 -8.12 -8.41
CA SER A 140 3.94 -9.59 -8.29
C SER A 140 3.07 -10.03 -7.09
N LEU A 141 3.16 -9.33 -5.95
CA LEU A 141 2.27 -9.54 -4.78
C LEU A 141 0.82 -9.15 -5.06
N HIS A 142 0.59 -8.17 -5.92
CA HIS A 142 -0.75 -7.82 -6.38
C HIS A 142 -1.42 -8.97 -7.13
N ASP A 143 -0.69 -9.64 -8.01
CA ASP A 143 -1.20 -10.82 -8.73
C ASP A 143 -1.44 -11.99 -7.76
N TYR A 144 -0.50 -12.20 -6.81
CA TYR A 144 -0.66 -13.23 -5.78
C TYR A 144 -1.91 -13.04 -4.92
N LYS A 145 -2.30 -11.82 -4.54
CA LYS A 145 -3.46 -11.63 -3.67
C LYS A 145 -4.75 -12.19 -4.30
N HIS A 146 -4.82 -12.26 -5.63
CA HIS A 146 -5.97 -12.75 -6.38
C HIS A 146 -5.94 -14.27 -6.60
N HIS A 147 -4.75 -14.85 -6.83
CA HIS A 147 -4.61 -16.26 -7.21
C HIS A 147 -4.06 -17.14 -6.06
N GLY A 148 -3.19 -16.58 -5.23
CA GLY A 148 -2.42 -17.28 -4.20
C GLY A 148 -1.32 -18.18 -4.77
N PRO A 149 -0.95 -19.26 -4.06
CA PRO A 149 0.09 -20.18 -4.50
C PRO A 149 -0.26 -20.81 -5.84
N ASP A 150 0.69 -20.78 -6.76
CA ASP A 150 0.55 -21.24 -8.14
C ASP A 150 1.79 -22.03 -8.57
N PRO A 151 1.79 -23.36 -8.36
CA PRO A 151 2.96 -24.21 -8.65
C PRO A 151 3.46 -24.11 -10.10
N ASP A 152 2.55 -23.90 -11.05
CA ASP A 152 2.86 -23.81 -12.48
C ASP A 152 3.16 -22.37 -12.94
N THR A 153 2.94 -21.40 -12.05
CA THR A 153 3.23 -19.97 -12.20
C THR A 153 2.51 -19.28 -13.37
N ALA A 154 1.34 -19.79 -13.76
CA ALA A 154 0.57 -19.26 -14.88
C ALA A 154 -0.14 -17.93 -14.57
N LEU A 155 -0.58 -17.74 -13.33
CA LEU A 155 -1.38 -16.62 -12.82
C LEU A 155 -0.70 -15.89 -11.65
N SER A 156 0.22 -16.55 -10.94
CA SER A 156 1.06 -15.92 -9.91
C SER A 156 2.52 -16.35 -10.05
N LYS A 157 3.45 -15.45 -9.70
CA LYS A 157 4.88 -15.79 -9.69
C LYS A 157 5.30 -16.65 -8.50
N TYR A 158 4.42 -16.84 -7.52
CA TYR A 158 4.73 -17.56 -6.29
C TYR A 158 4.16 -18.97 -6.34
N ARG A 159 5.02 -19.97 -6.21
CA ARG A 159 4.63 -21.38 -6.16
C ARG A 159 4.04 -21.77 -4.82
N SER A 160 4.43 -21.06 -3.76
CA SER A 160 4.03 -21.35 -2.40
C SER A 160 3.68 -20.10 -1.60
N SER A 161 2.98 -20.30 -0.48
CA SER A 161 2.68 -19.23 0.47
C SER A 161 3.93 -18.67 1.14
N GLU A 162 4.96 -19.49 1.32
CA GLU A 162 6.20 -19.13 1.98
C GLU A 162 7.02 -18.17 1.11
N GLU A 163 7.08 -18.42 -0.21
CA GLU A 163 7.71 -17.51 -1.17
C GLU A 163 7.02 -16.13 -1.13
N ALA A 164 5.67 -16.11 -1.14
CA ALA A 164 4.92 -14.87 -1.06
C ALA A 164 5.07 -14.17 0.29
N ALA A 165 5.07 -14.90 1.40
CA ALA A 165 5.26 -14.35 2.74
C ALA A 165 6.64 -13.70 2.89
N TYR A 166 7.69 -14.33 2.34
CA TYR A 166 9.03 -13.76 2.29
C TYR A 166 9.04 -12.40 1.56
N ASP A 167 8.43 -12.34 0.37
CA ASP A 167 8.41 -11.11 -0.42
C ASP A 167 7.48 -10.03 0.15
N VAL A 168 6.43 -10.41 0.90
CA VAL A 168 5.66 -9.44 1.72
C VAL A 168 6.56 -8.78 2.75
N VAL A 169 7.34 -9.55 3.53
CA VAL A 169 8.26 -9.00 4.53
C VAL A 169 9.30 -8.11 3.86
N LYS A 170 9.86 -8.56 2.74
CA LYS A 170 10.85 -7.80 1.95
C LYS A 170 10.27 -6.48 1.46
N LEU A 171 9.06 -6.46 0.90
CA LEU A 171 8.42 -5.23 0.44
C LEU A 171 8.14 -4.26 1.61
N VAL A 172 7.74 -4.77 2.77
CA VAL A 172 7.57 -3.95 3.99
C VAL A 172 8.89 -3.31 4.42
N GLN A 173 10.01 -4.03 4.35
CA GLN A 173 11.34 -3.44 4.59
C GLN A 173 11.69 -2.35 3.57
N GLY A 174 11.31 -2.54 2.30
CA GLY A 174 11.38 -1.51 1.27
C GLY A 174 10.60 -0.25 1.65
N VAL A 175 9.34 -0.41 2.12
CA VAL A 175 8.52 0.73 2.59
C VAL A 175 9.21 1.49 3.72
N ILE A 176 9.76 0.79 4.71
CA ILE A 176 10.51 1.40 5.82
C ILE A 176 11.70 2.22 5.29
N ARG A 177 12.53 1.62 4.42
CA ARG A 177 13.71 2.27 3.85
C ARG A 177 13.36 3.58 3.15
N TYR A 178 12.34 3.60 2.29
CA TYR A 178 11.95 4.83 1.60
C TYR A 178 11.31 5.83 2.56
N ALA A 179 10.47 5.40 3.50
CA ALA A 179 9.90 6.31 4.49
C ALA A 179 10.99 7.00 5.34
N GLU A 180 12.02 6.26 5.74
CA GLU A 180 13.19 6.80 6.44
C GLU A 180 13.97 7.80 5.59
N ALA A 181 14.24 7.47 4.33
CA ALA A 181 14.94 8.36 3.40
C ALA A 181 14.17 9.67 3.14
N LEU A 182 12.84 9.65 3.27
CA LEU A 182 11.99 10.83 3.08
C LEU A 182 11.85 11.71 4.31
N LYS A 183 12.21 11.25 5.52
CA LYS A 183 12.14 12.05 6.77
C LYS A 183 12.64 13.49 6.62
N PRO A 184 13.83 13.77 6.05
CA PRO A 184 14.34 15.15 5.94
C PRO A 184 13.62 16.02 4.90
N ARG A 185 12.79 15.43 4.04
CA ARG A 185 12.16 16.11 2.88
C ARG A 185 10.67 16.40 3.06
N VAL A 186 10.07 15.90 4.14
CA VAL A 186 8.64 16.02 4.41
C VAL A 186 8.41 16.62 5.78
N LYS A 187 7.23 17.22 5.99
CA LYS A 187 6.79 17.62 7.33
C LYS A 187 6.51 16.38 8.17
N TRP A 188 7.56 15.86 8.79
CA TRP A 188 7.53 14.64 9.57
C TRP A 188 6.83 14.86 10.91
N SER A 189 5.64 14.30 11.08
CA SER A 189 4.82 14.47 12.28
C SER A 189 5.18 13.43 13.35
N GLN A 190 4.78 13.68 14.59
CA GLN A 190 4.86 12.69 15.67
C GLN A 190 4.08 11.41 15.34
N GLU A 191 2.97 11.54 14.61
CA GLU A 191 2.17 10.40 14.17
C GLU A 191 2.91 9.53 13.15
N LEU A 192 3.63 10.14 12.20
CA LEU A 192 4.51 9.41 11.28
C LEU A 192 5.65 8.70 12.01
N GLU A 193 6.29 9.38 12.96
CA GLU A 193 7.34 8.77 13.78
C GLU A 193 6.81 7.55 14.55
N LYS A 194 5.67 7.71 15.21
CA LYS A 194 5.02 6.61 15.94
C LYS A 194 4.66 5.45 15.01
N ALA A 195 4.05 5.72 13.86
CA ALA A 195 3.66 4.67 12.90
C ALA A 195 4.87 3.90 12.36
N LEU A 196 5.98 4.60 12.09
CA LEU A 196 7.22 3.98 11.63
C LEU A 196 7.85 3.09 12.72
N GLU A 197 7.91 3.56 13.97
CA GLU A 197 8.46 2.78 15.07
C GLU A 197 7.60 1.55 15.42
N GLU A 198 6.27 1.67 15.38
CA GLU A 198 5.35 0.54 15.52
C GLU A 198 5.53 -0.50 14.39
N LEU A 199 5.75 -0.03 13.16
CA LEU A 199 6.02 -0.90 12.01
C LEU A 199 7.35 -1.65 12.18
N LYS A 200 8.43 -0.96 12.52
CA LYS A 200 9.74 -1.58 12.79
C LYS A 200 9.69 -2.60 13.93
N THR A 201 8.95 -2.27 15.00
CA THR A 201 8.74 -3.20 16.11
C THR A 201 7.99 -4.45 15.68
N SER A 202 7.07 -4.33 14.72
CA SER A 202 6.29 -5.48 14.22
C SER A 202 7.11 -6.48 13.39
N LEU A 203 8.29 -6.07 12.88
CA LEU A 203 9.24 -6.92 12.16
C LEU A 203 10.20 -7.70 13.06
N ARG A 204 10.29 -7.33 14.35
CA ARG A 204 11.05 -8.06 15.36
C ARG A 204 10.20 -9.22 15.89
#